data_AF-A0A0N1C2U4-F1
#
_entry.id   AF-A0A0N1C2U4-F1
#
_cell.length_a   1.000
_cell.length_b   1.000
_cell.length_c   1.000
_cell.angle_alpha   90.00
_cell.angle_beta   90.00
_cell.angle_gamma   90.00
#
_symmetry.space_group_name_H-M   'P 1'
#
loop_
_entity.id
_entity.type
_entity.pdbx_description
1 polymer ?
#
loop_
_entity_poly.entity_id
_entity_poly.type
_entity_poly.pdbx_seq_one_letter_code
_entity_poly.pdbx_strand_id
1 'polypeptide(L)'
;MRIGYPASHQSDLAALQLLRAASSAKAGRGGSNAPSSTGFTAPTSSSLQTYSASGTLTGSSGTVALLKTMAASGTFANAARGVVDDQVRALVRDGKIAQLPPPKDFDPSGLSEAEQNIYHVVEGLQSLYDAQPKSLDDALASHVKVVVDSYPEMIARMKDGLASGTLPESDGWKEVIAKSEAELEAAQQGRMKITGIDDPNLVHTTNEFTVAFDGIGWSGRGTSTKANIPALQQLTGTTNVLPGGGPYTGSYVISW
;
A
#
# COMPACT_ATOMS: atom_id res chain seq x y z
N MET A 1 13.62 -2.38 -9.85
CA MET A 1 12.29 -2.49 -9.22
C MET A 1 11.95 -1.14 -8.59
N ARG A 2 10.99 -0.39 -9.14
CA ARG A 2 10.47 0.81 -8.48
C ARG A 2 9.37 0.34 -7.55
N ILE A 3 9.71 0.12 -6.29
CA ILE A 3 8.73 -0.17 -5.24
C ILE A 3 7.96 1.13 -5.03
N GLY A 4 6.70 1.13 -5.46
CA GLY A 4 5.78 2.23 -5.25
C GLY A 4 5.50 2.38 -3.76
N TYR A 5 5.65 3.60 -3.27
CA TYR A 5 5.33 4.00 -1.90
C TYR A 5 3.86 3.70 -1.55
N PRO A 6 3.54 3.38 -0.29
CA PRO A 6 2.19 3.00 0.14
C PRO A 6 1.14 4.08 -0.17
N ALA A 7 -0.07 3.62 -0.49
CA ALA A 7 -1.16 4.29 -1.17
C ALA A 7 -1.83 5.47 -0.44
N SER A 8 -1.31 5.96 0.69
CA SER A 8 -1.68 7.29 1.21
C SER A 8 -1.09 8.43 0.37
N HIS A 9 -0.06 8.13 -0.44
CA HIS A 9 0.57 9.08 -1.36
C HIS A 9 -0.03 9.10 -2.78
N GLN A 10 -1.11 8.35 -3.03
CA GLN A 10 -1.73 8.31 -4.36
C GLN A 10 -2.40 9.64 -4.74
N SER A 11 -2.83 10.46 -3.78
CA SER A 11 -3.40 11.78 -4.06
C SER A 11 -2.35 12.78 -4.58
N ASP A 12 -1.14 12.76 -4.02
CA ASP A 12 -0.04 13.65 -4.43
C ASP A 12 0.68 13.16 -5.69
N LEU A 13 0.77 11.84 -5.88
CA LEU A 13 1.26 11.25 -7.12
C LEU A 13 0.27 11.40 -8.28
N ALA A 14 -1.04 11.50 -8.02
CA ALA A 14 -2.04 11.77 -9.06
C ALA A 14 -1.85 13.16 -9.69
N ALA A 15 -1.46 14.17 -8.90
CA ALA A 15 -1.12 15.50 -9.43
C ALA A 15 0.14 15.46 -10.33
N LEU A 16 1.14 14.66 -9.96
CA LEU A 16 2.35 14.45 -10.76
C LEU A 16 2.14 13.55 -11.99
N GLN A 17 1.14 12.67 -11.98
CA GLN A 17 0.79 11.80 -13.11
C GLN A 17 -0.17 12.49 -14.10
N LEU A 18 -1.01 13.43 -13.67
CA LEU A 18 -1.87 14.22 -14.56
C LEU A 18 -1.04 15.07 -15.55
N LEU A 19 0.13 15.57 -15.13
CA LEU A 19 1.04 16.32 -15.99
C LEU A 19 1.73 15.44 -17.06
N ARG A 20 1.72 14.12 -16.90
CA ARG A 20 2.28 13.15 -17.86
C ARG A 20 1.24 12.49 -18.77
N ALA A 21 -0.05 12.58 -18.45
CA ALA A 21 -1.12 11.86 -19.15
C ALA A 21 -1.88 12.72 -20.18
N ALA A 22 -1.48 13.96 -20.43
CA ALA A 22 -2.05 14.81 -21.48
C ALA A 22 -1.72 14.34 -22.92
N SER A 23 -0.96 13.26 -23.08
CA SER A 23 -0.70 12.60 -24.36
C SER A 23 -1.10 11.13 -24.29
N SER A 24 -2.17 10.78 -25.02
CA SER A 24 -2.65 9.43 -25.35
C SER A 24 -3.83 8.92 -24.50
N ALA A 25 -5.05 9.24 -24.95
CA ALA A 25 -6.28 8.58 -24.52
C ALA A 25 -7.02 7.98 -25.74
N LYS A 26 -7.27 6.66 -25.71
CA LYS A 26 -8.49 5.98 -26.22
C LYS A 26 -8.40 4.47 -25.87
N ALA A 27 -9.09 3.97 -24.83
CA ALA A 27 -10.49 3.54 -24.74
C ALA A 27 -10.69 2.02 -24.94
N GLY A 28 -11.44 1.37 -24.04
CA GLY A 28 -12.01 0.03 -24.20
C GLY A 28 -12.54 -0.55 -22.88
N ARG A 29 -13.78 -1.03 -22.86
CA ARG A 29 -14.67 -1.20 -21.68
C ARG A 29 -15.29 -2.60 -21.67
N GLY A 30 -15.63 -3.12 -20.48
CA GLY A 30 -16.59 -4.22 -20.24
C GLY A 30 -15.94 -5.58 -19.91
N GLY A 31 -16.45 -6.43 -19.03
CA GLY A 31 -17.73 -6.49 -18.33
C GLY A 31 -17.71 -7.64 -17.29
N SER A 32 -18.66 -7.60 -16.38
CA SER A 32 -18.90 -8.45 -15.21
C SER A 32 -19.23 -9.92 -15.51
N ASN A 33 -18.88 -10.83 -14.60
CA ASN A 33 -19.82 -11.81 -14.00
C ASN A 33 -19.18 -12.62 -12.85
N ALA A 34 -19.95 -12.77 -11.77
CA ALA A 34 -19.84 -13.80 -10.74
C ALA A 34 -21.13 -14.66 -10.79
N PRO A 35 -21.40 -15.65 -9.91
CA PRO A 35 -20.56 -16.37 -8.94
C PRO A 35 -20.78 -17.90 -8.98
N SER A 36 -20.09 -18.70 -8.15
CA SER A 36 -20.72 -19.85 -7.46
C SER A 36 -19.85 -20.42 -6.34
N SER A 37 -20.55 -20.90 -5.31
CA SER A 37 -20.13 -21.31 -3.97
C SER A 37 -19.82 -22.80 -3.85
N THR A 38 -18.84 -23.18 -3.01
CA THR A 38 -18.89 -24.43 -2.22
C THR A 38 -17.84 -24.44 -1.09
N GLY A 39 -18.30 -24.65 0.15
CA GLY A 39 -17.66 -25.52 1.17
C GLY A 39 -16.33 -25.09 1.79
N PHE A 40 -16.37 -24.40 2.94
CA PHE A 40 -15.19 -24.16 3.78
C PHE A 40 -15.07 -25.26 4.85
N THR A 41 -14.06 -26.12 4.72
CA THR A 41 -13.55 -26.97 5.81
C THR A 41 -12.34 -26.28 6.41
N ALA A 42 -12.38 -26.01 7.71
CA ALA A 42 -11.30 -25.33 8.42
C ALA A 42 -10.04 -26.23 8.50
N PRO A 43 -8.84 -25.77 8.08
CA PRO A 43 -7.63 -26.55 8.27
C PRO A 43 -7.10 -26.41 9.71
N THR A 44 -6.75 -27.58 10.24
CA THR A 44 -6.16 -27.88 11.54
C THR A 44 -4.78 -27.25 11.74
N SER A 45 -4.51 -26.86 12.98
CA SER A 45 -3.36 -26.11 13.53
C SER A 45 -1.94 -26.65 13.26
N SER A 46 -1.78 -27.82 12.64
CA SER A 46 -0.50 -28.51 12.48
C SER A 46 0.34 -28.01 11.30
N SER A 47 -0.25 -27.37 10.28
CA SER A 47 0.49 -26.81 9.14
C SER A 47 1.13 -25.44 9.44
N LEU A 48 0.73 -24.78 10.52
CA LEU A 48 1.20 -23.43 10.89
C LEU A 48 2.64 -23.43 11.45
N GLN A 49 3.10 -24.54 12.03
CA GLN A 49 4.47 -24.69 12.48
C GLN A 49 5.47 -24.89 11.33
N THR A 50 4.99 -25.27 10.13
CA THR A 50 5.85 -25.64 9.00
C THR A 50 6.48 -24.45 8.29
N TYR A 51 5.89 -23.25 8.39
CA TYR A 51 6.34 -22.05 7.65
C TYR A 51 7.01 -20.99 8.53
N SER A 52 7.02 -21.20 9.84
CA SER A 52 7.53 -20.24 10.82
C SER A 52 8.95 -20.58 11.23
N ALA A 53 9.94 -20.05 10.49
CA ALA A 53 11.26 -19.80 11.05
C ALA A 53 11.22 -18.41 11.70
N SER A 54 11.52 -18.31 13.00
CA SER A 54 11.64 -17.01 13.65
C SER A 54 12.84 -16.27 13.05
N GLY A 55 12.60 -15.17 12.33
CA GLY A 55 13.62 -14.33 11.71
C GLY A 55 13.67 -14.39 10.17
N THR A 56 14.44 -13.48 9.57
CA THR A 56 14.71 -13.48 8.12
C THR A 56 15.54 -14.68 7.75
N LEU A 57 15.17 -15.38 6.67
CA LEU A 57 15.99 -16.47 6.15
C LEU A 57 17.29 -15.89 5.56
N THR A 58 18.38 -15.99 6.34
CA THR A 58 19.73 -15.58 5.91
C THR A 58 20.38 -16.69 5.10
N GLY A 59 19.93 -16.89 3.86
CA GLY A 59 20.58 -17.81 2.92
C GLY A 59 19.65 -18.33 1.84
N SER A 60 20.17 -18.40 0.61
CA SER A 60 19.44 -18.90 -0.56
C SER A 60 18.93 -20.34 -0.39
N SER A 61 19.67 -21.21 0.30
CA SER A 61 19.28 -22.60 0.54
C SER A 61 18.04 -22.73 1.44
N GLY A 62 17.95 -21.93 2.49
CA GLY A 62 16.78 -21.89 3.39
C GLY A 62 15.54 -21.37 2.68
N THR A 63 15.69 -20.30 1.90
CA THR A 63 14.60 -19.74 1.08
C THR A 63 14.09 -20.76 0.05
N VAL A 64 14.98 -21.43 -0.68
CA VAL A 64 14.60 -22.47 -1.65
C VAL A 64 13.86 -23.63 -0.97
N ALA A 65 14.33 -24.09 0.19
CA ALA A 65 13.67 -25.17 0.94
C ALA A 65 12.27 -24.77 1.43
N LEU A 66 12.11 -23.53 1.90
CA LEU A 66 10.81 -23.00 2.31
C LEU A 66 9.85 -22.93 1.10
N LEU A 67 10.30 -22.37 -0.02
CA LEU A 67 9.48 -22.26 -1.24
C LEU A 67 9.05 -23.63 -1.77
N LYS A 68 9.94 -24.63 -1.73
CA LYS A 68 9.60 -26.04 -2.03
C LYS A 68 8.52 -26.58 -1.11
N THR A 69 8.63 -26.29 0.19
CA THR A 69 7.65 -26.73 1.20
C THR A 69 6.29 -26.05 1.01
N MET A 70 6.29 -24.77 0.61
CA MET A 70 5.08 -24.04 0.24
C MET A 70 4.45 -24.62 -1.04
N ALA A 71 5.25 -24.86 -2.07
CA ALA A 71 4.79 -25.41 -3.36
C ALA A 71 4.21 -26.81 -3.22
N ALA A 72 4.73 -27.63 -2.30
CA ALA A 72 4.20 -28.95 -1.99
C ALA A 72 2.88 -28.91 -1.18
N SER A 73 2.46 -27.74 -0.69
CA SER A 73 1.28 -27.58 0.16
C SER A 73 0.07 -27.08 -0.63
N GLY A 74 -1.09 -27.67 -0.36
CA GLY A 74 -2.36 -27.18 -0.89
C GLY A 74 -2.70 -25.74 -0.45
N THR A 75 -2.07 -25.25 0.63
CA THR A 75 -2.28 -23.87 1.13
C THR A 75 -1.84 -22.81 0.12
N PHE A 76 -0.82 -23.08 -0.68
CA PHE A 76 -0.25 -22.10 -1.63
C PHE A 76 -0.63 -22.40 -3.08
N ALA A 77 -1.65 -23.23 -3.32
CA ALA A 77 -2.05 -23.63 -4.68
C ALA A 77 -2.48 -22.46 -5.57
N ASN A 78 -3.08 -21.41 -4.99
CA ASN A 78 -3.41 -20.19 -5.73
C ASN A 78 -2.17 -19.32 -5.94
N ALA A 79 -1.33 -19.16 -4.93
CA ALA A 79 -0.07 -18.42 -5.04
C ALA A 79 0.88 -19.06 -6.08
N ALA A 80 0.90 -20.38 -6.19
CA ALA A 80 1.63 -21.11 -7.24
C ALA A 80 1.17 -20.77 -8.66
N ARG A 81 -0.05 -20.26 -8.82
CA ARG A 81 -0.62 -19.76 -10.08
C ARG A 81 -0.51 -18.23 -10.21
N GLY A 82 0.22 -17.58 -9.30
CA GLY A 82 0.37 -16.12 -9.27
C GLY A 82 -0.85 -15.37 -8.73
N VAL A 83 -1.75 -16.05 -8.02
CA VAL A 83 -2.99 -15.47 -7.49
C VAL A 83 -2.94 -15.40 -5.96
N VAL A 84 -3.12 -14.20 -5.41
CA VAL A 84 -3.33 -13.99 -3.97
C VAL A 84 -4.73 -14.40 -3.56
N ASP A 85 -4.85 -15.14 -2.47
CA ASP A 85 -6.10 -15.42 -1.77
C ASP A 85 -6.07 -14.96 -0.30
N ASP A 86 -7.24 -15.04 0.35
CA ASP A 86 -7.41 -14.60 1.74
C ASP A 86 -6.58 -15.43 2.73
N GLN A 87 -6.31 -16.70 2.41
CA GLN A 87 -5.56 -17.60 3.28
C GLN A 87 -4.09 -17.21 3.32
N VAL A 88 -3.44 -17.06 2.15
CA VAL A 88 -2.05 -16.60 2.07
C VAL A 88 -1.92 -15.18 2.63
N ARG A 89 -2.89 -14.30 2.35
CA ARG A 89 -2.91 -12.95 2.91
C ARG A 89 -2.90 -12.95 4.44
N ALA A 90 -3.75 -13.76 5.07
CA ALA A 90 -3.81 -13.88 6.52
C ALA A 90 -2.50 -14.45 7.12
N LEU A 91 -1.91 -15.46 6.47
CA LEU A 91 -0.65 -16.05 6.92
C LEU A 91 0.50 -15.05 6.92
N VAL A 92 0.60 -14.23 5.87
CA VAL A 92 1.62 -13.18 5.78
C VAL A 92 1.38 -12.10 6.83
N ARG A 93 0.16 -11.54 6.89
CA ARG A 93 -0.22 -10.48 7.83
C ARG A 93 0.07 -10.87 9.28
N ASP A 94 -0.27 -12.11 9.65
CA ASP A 94 -0.13 -12.61 11.01
C ASP A 94 1.30 -13.08 11.33
N GLY A 95 2.27 -12.90 10.41
CA GLY A 95 3.67 -13.29 10.61
C GLY A 95 3.87 -14.81 10.71
N LYS A 96 2.97 -15.61 10.14
CA LYS A 96 3.02 -17.09 10.19
C LYS A 96 3.92 -17.69 9.12
N ILE A 97 4.49 -16.85 8.26
CA ILE A 97 5.46 -17.21 7.22
C ILE A 97 6.76 -16.47 7.51
N ALA A 98 7.89 -17.18 7.50
CA ALA A 98 9.21 -16.57 7.64
C ALA A 98 9.44 -15.48 6.58
N GLN A 99 10.17 -14.43 6.95
CA GLN A 99 10.45 -13.32 6.05
C GLN A 99 11.30 -13.79 4.87
N LEU A 100 10.78 -13.63 3.65
CA LEU A 100 11.51 -13.91 2.44
C LEU A 100 12.51 -12.78 2.18
N PRO A 101 13.70 -13.11 1.64
CA PRO A 101 14.65 -12.09 1.22
C PRO A 101 14.05 -11.23 0.10
N PRO A 102 14.36 -9.92 0.03
CA PRO A 102 13.86 -9.08 -1.05
C PRO A 102 14.53 -9.43 -2.40
N PRO A 103 13.96 -9.03 -3.55
CA PRO A 103 14.45 -9.42 -4.88
C PRO A 103 15.87 -8.98 -5.22
N LYS A 104 16.43 -8.00 -4.51
CA LYS A 104 17.83 -7.60 -4.65
C LYS A 104 18.81 -8.60 -4.02
N ASP A 105 18.33 -9.40 -3.07
CA ASP A 105 19.12 -10.32 -2.24
C ASP A 105 18.81 -11.79 -2.55
N PHE A 106 17.85 -12.07 -3.44
CA PHE A 106 17.47 -13.41 -3.88
C PHE A 106 17.00 -13.43 -5.33
N ASP A 107 17.62 -14.29 -6.14
CA ASP A 107 17.22 -14.54 -7.52
C ASP A 107 16.36 -15.83 -7.59
N PRO A 108 15.06 -15.73 -7.90
CA PRO A 108 14.19 -16.90 -8.01
C PRO A 108 14.31 -17.63 -9.35
N SER A 109 15.16 -17.18 -10.30
CA SER A 109 15.23 -17.74 -11.66
C SER A 109 15.56 -19.24 -11.74
N GLY A 110 16.24 -19.79 -10.72
CA GLY A 110 16.57 -21.21 -10.61
C GLY A 110 15.44 -22.10 -10.05
N LEU A 111 14.28 -21.53 -9.75
CA LEU A 111 13.11 -22.22 -9.21
C LEU A 111 12.13 -22.64 -10.31
N SER A 112 11.25 -23.58 -10.01
CA SER A 112 10.08 -23.86 -10.86
C SER A 112 9.12 -22.67 -10.91
N GLU A 113 8.30 -22.57 -11.96
CA GLU A 113 7.33 -21.49 -12.12
C GLU A 113 6.40 -21.35 -10.90
N ALA A 114 5.94 -22.47 -10.35
CA ALA A 114 5.11 -22.48 -9.15
C ALA A 114 5.82 -21.86 -7.93
N GLU A 115 7.10 -22.19 -7.72
CA GLU A 115 7.91 -21.64 -6.63
C GLU A 115 8.24 -20.15 -6.85
N GLN A 116 8.50 -19.74 -8.08
CA GLN A 116 8.70 -18.32 -8.44
C GLN A 116 7.43 -17.50 -8.14
N ASN A 117 6.27 -18.01 -8.57
CA ASN A 117 4.99 -17.36 -8.31
C ASN A 117 4.71 -17.24 -6.81
N ILE A 118 4.98 -18.29 -6.03
CA ILE A 118 4.85 -18.25 -4.56
C ILE A 118 5.79 -17.20 -3.98
N TYR A 119 7.07 -17.16 -4.40
CA TYR A 119 8.03 -16.16 -3.92
C TYR A 119 7.52 -14.74 -4.15
N HIS A 120 7.11 -14.41 -5.38
CA HIS A 120 6.65 -13.07 -5.71
C HIS A 120 5.35 -12.68 -5.00
N VAL A 121 4.42 -13.62 -4.86
CA VAL A 121 3.17 -13.39 -4.11
C VAL A 121 3.46 -13.15 -2.63
N VAL A 122 4.24 -14.01 -1.98
CA VAL A 122 4.49 -13.95 -0.54
C VAL A 122 5.40 -12.77 -0.19
N GLU A 123 6.49 -12.57 -0.91
CA GLU A 123 7.41 -11.45 -0.68
C GLU A 123 6.72 -10.12 -0.98
N GLY A 124 5.94 -10.04 -2.07
CA GLY A 124 5.16 -8.86 -2.39
C GLY A 124 4.15 -8.51 -1.30
N LEU A 125 3.45 -9.51 -0.74
CA LEU A 125 2.56 -9.30 0.40
C LEU A 125 3.32 -8.88 1.66
N GLN A 126 4.46 -9.51 1.97
CA GLN A 126 5.29 -9.16 3.12
C GLN A 126 5.74 -7.69 3.03
N SER A 127 6.28 -7.30 1.88
CA SER A 127 6.68 -5.93 1.58
C SER A 127 5.51 -4.93 1.71
N LEU A 128 4.32 -5.27 1.22
CA LEU A 128 3.13 -4.42 1.38
C LEU A 128 2.71 -4.27 2.84
N TYR A 129 2.72 -5.34 3.62
CA TYR A 129 2.35 -5.34 5.03
C TYR A 129 3.39 -4.65 5.92
N ASP A 130 4.67 -4.80 5.62
CA ASP A 130 5.77 -4.14 6.33
C ASP A 130 5.76 -2.62 6.10
N ALA A 131 5.35 -2.18 4.91
CA ALA A 131 5.17 -0.76 4.61
C ALA A 131 3.96 -0.12 5.31
N GLN A 132 3.06 -0.90 5.94
CA GLN A 132 1.92 -0.33 6.67
C GLN A 132 2.33 0.15 8.06
N PRO A 133 1.80 1.30 8.51
CA PRO A 133 1.98 1.72 9.90
C PRO A 133 1.36 0.67 10.83
N LYS A 134 2.05 0.36 11.95
CA LYS A 134 1.61 -0.64 12.92
C LYS A 134 0.73 -0.03 14.02
N SER A 135 0.77 1.28 14.16
CA SER A 135 -0.02 2.06 15.11
C SER A 135 -0.43 3.42 14.52
N LEU A 136 -1.36 4.11 15.17
CA LEU A 136 -1.72 5.49 14.80
C LEU A 136 -0.52 6.43 14.95
N ASP A 137 0.31 6.24 15.98
CA ASP A 137 1.51 7.04 16.19
C ASP A 137 2.52 6.81 15.05
N ASP A 138 2.71 5.57 14.60
CA ASP A 138 3.56 5.27 13.44
C ASP A 138 3.01 5.90 12.15
N ALA A 139 1.68 5.89 11.98
CA ALA A 139 1.03 6.52 10.83
C ALA A 139 1.26 8.03 10.82
N LEU A 140 1.06 8.70 11.96
CA LEU A 140 1.30 10.13 12.10
C LEU A 140 2.79 10.46 11.89
N ALA A 141 3.69 9.72 12.54
CA ALA A 141 5.14 9.94 12.44
C ALA A 141 5.64 9.75 11.00
N SER A 142 5.16 8.70 10.30
CA SER A 142 5.52 8.45 8.91
C SER A 142 5.03 9.57 7.99
N HIS A 143 3.81 10.07 8.20
CA HIS A 143 3.27 11.18 7.43
C HIS A 143 4.03 12.48 7.67
N VAL A 144 4.24 12.85 8.93
CA VAL A 144 5.06 14.02 9.34
C VAL A 144 6.44 13.96 8.69
N LYS A 145 7.09 12.79 8.73
CA LYS A 145 8.39 12.58 8.09
C LYS A 145 8.36 12.88 6.59
N VAL A 146 7.36 12.36 5.87
CA VAL A 146 7.25 12.61 4.42
C VAL A 146 7.04 14.08 4.12
N VAL A 147 6.16 14.75 4.86
CA VAL A 147 5.88 16.17 4.71
C VAL A 147 7.16 16.98 4.92
N VAL A 148 7.85 16.78 6.04
CA VAL A 148 9.08 17.51 6.38
C VAL A 148 10.20 17.25 5.36
N ASP A 149 10.37 15.99 4.93
CA ASP A 149 11.48 15.62 4.05
C ASP A 149 11.23 15.99 2.58
N SER A 150 9.98 15.96 2.11
CA SER A 150 9.65 16.02 0.68
C SER A 150 8.94 17.31 0.25
N TYR A 151 8.14 17.93 1.13
CA TYR A 151 7.35 19.11 0.75
C TYR A 151 8.19 20.34 0.41
N PRO A 152 9.34 20.64 1.06
CA PRO A 152 10.13 21.82 0.70
C PRO A 152 10.52 21.87 -0.79
N GLU A 153 11.06 20.77 -1.31
CA GLU A 153 11.46 20.64 -2.71
C GLU A 153 10.24 20.64 -3.65
N MET A 154 9.16 19.94 -3.26
CA MET A 154 7.91 19.90 -4.03
C MET A 154 7.30 21.31 -4.19
N ILE A 155 7.20 22.05 -3.08
CA ILE A 155 6.67 23.42 -3.04
C ILE A 155 7.54 24.35 -3.88
N ALA A 156 8.87 24.24 -3.78
CA ALA A 156 9.80 25.04 -4.59
C ALA A 156 9.56 24.83 -6.10
N ARG A 157 9.41 23.56 -6.54
CA ARG A 157 9.11 23.24 -7.94
C ARG A 157 7.75 23.75 -8.39
N MET A 158 6.71 23.69 -7.55
CA MET A 158 5.40 24.23 -7.89
C MET A 158 5.44 25.75 -8.04
N LYS A 159 6.17 26.45 -7.15
CA LYS A 159 6.37 27.91 -7.26
C LYS A 159 7.13 28.30 -8.51
N ASP A 160 8.19 27.58 -8.85
CA ASP A 160 8.96 27.79 -10.10
C ASP A 160 8.10 27.50 -11.34
N GLY A 161 7.29 26.44 -11.30
CA GLY A 161 6.35 26.10 -12.36
C GLY A 161 5.30 27.20 -12.60
N LEU A 162 4.80 27.79 -11.51
CA LEU A 162 3.88 28.92 -11.57
C LEU A 162 4.55 30.18 -12.16
N ALA A 163 5.76 30.50 -11.70
CA ALA A 163 6.52 31.66 -12.16
C ALA A 163 6.95 31.55 -13.63
N SER A 164 7.30 30.34 -14.09
CA SER A 164 7.67 30.04 -15.47
C SER A 164 6.47 29.91 -16.42
N GLY A 165 5.24 29.84 -15.88
CA GLY A 165 4.02 29.63 -16.65
C GLY A 165 3.81 28.19 -17.14
N THR A 166 4.61 27.23 -16.68
CA THR A 166 4.42 25.80 -16.98
C THR A 166 3.28 25.19 -16.17
N LEU A 167 2.92 25.81 -15.04
CA LEU A 167 1.72 25.56 -14.25
C LEU A 167 0.78 26.77 -14.38
N PRO A 168 -0.32 26.67 -15.15
CA PRO A 168 -1.23 27.79 -15.35
C PRO A 168 -1.93 28.20 -14.04
N GLU A 169 -1.95 29.50 -13.71
CA GLU A 169 -2.62 29.96 -12.48
C GLU A 169 -4.11 29.55 -12.42
N SER A 170 -4.77 29.43 -13.59
CA SER A 170 -6.18 29.02 -13.72
C SER A 170 -6.49 27.65 -13.14
N ASP A 171 -5.47 26.80 -12.94
CA ASP A 171 -5.64 25.42 -12.51
C ASP A 171 -5.64 25.29 -10.97
N GLY A 172 -5.61 26.41 -10.24
CA GLY A 172 -5.69 26.43 -8.79
C GLY A 172 -4.39 26.07 -8.07
N TRP A 173 -3.24 26.20 -8.75
CA TRP A 173 -1.93 25.88 -8.17
C TRP A 173 -1.56 26.76 -6.99
N LYS A 174 -2.08 28.00 -6.91
CA LYS A 174 -1.87 28.89 -5.76
C LYS A 174 -2.46 28.28 -4.48
N GLU A 175 -3.67 27.73 -4.57
CA GLU A 175 -4.34 27.07 -3.47
C GLU A 175 -3.64 25.76 -3.08
N VAL A 176 -3.14 24.99 -4.05
CA VAL A 176 -2.38 23.77 -3.81
C VAL A 176 -1.07 24.06 -3.07
N ILE A 177 -0.32 25.08 -3.51
CA ILE A 177 0.91 25.52 -2.85
C ILE A 177 0.60 25.95 -1.41
N ALA A 178 -0.41 26.80 -1.21
CA ALA A 178 -0.76 27.30 0.11
C ALA A 178 -1.18 26.16 1.07
N LYS A 179 -1.93 25.16 0.59
CA LYS A 179 -2.27 23.97 1.39
C LYS A 179 -1.03 23.16 1.77
N SER A 180 -0.12 22.94 0.82
CA SER A 180 1.12 22.21 1.06
C SER A 180 2.02 22.94 2.06
N GLU A 181 2.09 24.28 2.00
CA GLU A 181 2.82 25.10 2.96
C GLU A 181 2.22 25.02 4.36
N ALA A 182 0.88 25.08 4.48
CA ALA A 182 0.19 24.98 5.76
C ALA A 182 0.39 23.59 6.41
N GLU A 183 0.42 22.53 5.60
CA GLU A 183 0.73 21.18 6.04
C GLU A 183 2.18 21.03 6.50
N LEU A 184 3.14 21.56 5.72
CA LEU A 184 4.55 21.59 6.10
C LEU A 184 4.78 22.33 7.42
N GLU A 185 4.17 23.50 7.57
CA GLU A 185 4.26 24.28 8.80
C GLU A 185 3.68 23.51 10.00
N ALA A 186 2.51 22.89 9.83
CA ALA A 186 1.89 22.11 10.89
C ALA A 186 2.72 20.90 11.31
N ALA A 187 3.35 20.21 10.35
CA ALA A 187 4.26 19.10 10.62
C ALA A 187 5.49 19.58 11.40
N GLN A 188 6.13 20.66 10.98
CA GLN A 188 7.31 21.23 11.64
C GLN A 188 7.03 21.75 13.05
N GLN A 189 5.82 22.28 13.29
CA GLN A 189 5.41 22.81 14.59
C GLN A 189 4.76 21.75 15.51
N GLY A 190 4.61 20.49 15.04
CA GLY A 190 3.97 19.43 15.83
C GLY A 190 2.48 19.66 16.07
N ARG A 191 1.79 20.39 15.17
CA ARG A 191 0.34 20.68 15.28
C ARG A 191 -0.55 19.58 14.70
N MET A 192 0.01 18.67 13.93
CA MET A 192 -0.74 17.54 13.36
C MET A 192 -1.24 16.60 14.45
N LYS A 193 -2.50 16.19 14.35
CA LYS A 193 -3.15 15.23 15.25
C LYS A 193 -3.73 14.08 14.45
N ILE A 194 -3.65 12.87 14.99
CA ILE A 194 -4.31 11.70 14.42
C ILE A 194 -5.43 11.22 15.33
N THR A 195 -6.57 10.84 14.74
CA THR A 195 -7.72 10.31 15.47
C THR A 195 -8.22 9.04 14.77
N GLY A 196 -8.40 7.95 15.52
CA GLY A 196 -9.04 6.74 15.03
C GLY A 196 -10.54 6.98 14.77
N ILE A 197 -11.06 6.43 13.67
CA ILE A 197 -12.44 6.61 13.24
C ILE A 197 -13.08 5.24 13.10
N ASP A 198 -14.03 4.94 13.98
CA ASP A 198 -14.78 3.68 13.98
C ASP A 198 -16.04 3.74 13.10
N ASP A 199 -16.50 4.94 12.72
CA ASP A 199 -17.70 5.11 11.89
C ASP A 199 -17.36 4.95 10.40
N PRO A 200 -17.81 3.86 9.73
CA PRO A 200 -17.56 3.64 8.31
C PRO A 200 -18.22 4.66 7.39
N ASN A 201 -19.20 5.45 7.88
CA ASN A 201 -19.79 6.54 7.11
C ASN A 201 -18.88 7.78 7.06
N LEU A 202 -17.93 7.89 8.00
CA LEU A 202 -16.96 8.97 8.05
C LEU A 202 -15.68 8.59 7.31
N VAL A 203 -15.11 7.42 7.64
CA VAL A 203 -13.93 6.87 6.94
C VAL A 203 -14.11 5.38 6.78
N HIS A 204 -13.94 4.90 5.55
CA HIS A 204 -13.94 3.48 5.24
C HIS A 204 -12.70 3.13 4.44
N THR A 205 -11.87 2.25 4.99
CA THR A 205 -10.69 1.73 4.30
C THR A 205 -10.89 0.27 3.91
N THR A 206 -10.71 -0.01 2.61
CA THR A 206 -10.62 -1.38 2.09
C THR A 206 -9.15 -1.80 2.04
N ASN A 207 -8.85 -2.93 2.66
CA ASN A 207 -7.53 -3.58 2.62
C ASN A 207 -7.53 -4.60 1.45
N GLU A 208 -7.07 -4.17 0.29
CA GLU A 208 -7.15 -4.98 -0.93
C GLU A 208 -5.96 -5.94 -1.07
N PHE A 209 -4.77 -5.58 -0.54
CA PHE A 209 -3.51 -6.38 -0.52
C PHE A 209 -3.49 -7.49 -1.56
N THR A 210 -3.38 -7.08 -2.83
CA THR A 210 -3.25 -7.97 -3.98
C THR A 210 -1.85 -7.87 -4.55
N VAL A 211 -1.38 -8.97 -5.12
CA VAL A 211 -0.15 -9.05 -5.92
C VAL A 211 -0.52 -9.84 -7.17
N ALA A 212 -0.21 -9.30 -8.35
CA ALA A 212 -0.53 -9.92 -9.63
C ALA A 212 0.56 -9.67 -10.67
N PHE A 213 0.78 -10.66 -11.53
CA PHE A 213 1.64 -10.55 -12.70
C PHE A 213 0.81 -10.16 -13.93
N ASP A 214 1.18 -9.09 -14.63
CA ASP A 214 0.45 -8.59 -15.81
C ASP A 214 1.09 -9.00 -17.15
N GLY A 215 2.05 -9.92 -17.12
CA GLY A 215 2.82 -10.34 -18.30
C GLY A 215 4.11 -9.54 -18.53
N ILE A 216 4.23 -8.35 -17.94
CA ILE A 216 5.40 -7.47 -18.05
C ILE A 216 6.11 -7.36 -16.69
N GLY A 217 5.36 -7.38 -15.59
CA GLY A 217 5.90 -7.33 -14.24
C GLY A 217 4.88 -7.65 -13.16
N TRP A 218 5.37 -7.62 -11.92
CA TRP A 218 4.54 -7.78 -10.73
C TRP A 218 4.03 -6.41 -10.25
N SER A 219 2.74 -6.33 -9.97
CA SER A 219 2.08 -5.16 -9.39
C SER A 219 1.34 -5.56 -8.12
N GLY A 220 1.09 -4.59 -7.23
CA GLY A 220 0.30 -4.82 -6.03
C GLY A 220 -0.54 -3.63 -5.63
N ARG A 221 -1.64 -3.90 -4.91
CA ARG A 221 -2.58 -2.89 -4.42
C ARG A 221 -2.71 -3.05 -2.91
N GLY A 222 -2.44 -1.99 -2.15
CA GLY A 222 -2.42 -2.02 -0.68
C GLY A 222 -3.79 -1.71 -0.08
N THR A 223 -4.09 -0.42 0.07
CA THR A 223 -5.31 0.10 0.70
C THR A 223 -6.02 1.12 -0.18
N SER A 224 -7.33 1.25 0.00
CA SER A 224 -8.14 2.31 -0.60
C SER A 224 -9.04 2.91 0.47
N THR A 225 -9.07 4.23 0.59
CA THR A 225 -9.85 4.94 1.60
C THR A 225 -10.90 5.82 0.96
N LYS A 226 -12.14 5.69 1.43
CA LYS A 226 -13.26 6.60 1.16
C LYS A 226 -13.56 7.39 2.43
N ALA A 227 -13.87 8.66 2.28
CA ALA A 227 -14.13 9.52 3.42
C ALA A 227 -15.15 10.62 3.14
N ASN A 228 -15.90 10.99 4.16
CA ASN A 228 -16.79 12.15 4.16
C ASN A 228 -16.02 13.38 4.66
N ILE A 229 -15.30 14.06 3.76
CA ILE A 229 -14.44 15.20 4.09
C ILE A 229 -15.19 16.31 4.86
N PRO A 230 -16.39 16.78 4.43
CA PRO A 230 -17.13 17.79 5.18
C PRO A 230 -17.45 17.37 6.62
N ALA A 231 -17.86 16.12 6.83
CA ALA A 231 -18.16 15.63 8.18
C ALA A 231 -16.90 15.50 9.04
N LEU A 232 -15.77 15.09 8.43
CA LEU A 232 -14.47 15.06 9.13
C LEU A 232 -14.01 16.45 9.54
N GLN A 233 -14.17 17.46 8.68
CA GLN A 233 -13.82 18.84 9.00
C GLN A 233 -14.67 19.39 10.16
N GLN A 234 -15.96 19.04 10.20
CA GLN A 234 -16.84 19.37 11.32
C GLN A 234 -16.42 18.66 12.60
N LEU A 235 -16.04 17.38 12.52
CA LEU A 235 -15.59 16.58 13.65
C LEU A 235 -14.28 17.09 14.25
N THR A 236 -13.30 17.43 13.40
CA THR A 236 -11.97 17.86 13.84
C THR A 236 -11.89 19.36 14.14
N GLY A 237 -12.87 20.15 13.68
CA GLY A 237 -12.89 21.60 13.83
C GLY A 237 -11.89 22.33 12.96
N THR A 238 -11.36 21.69 11.91
CA THR A 238 -10.43 22.28 10.94
C THR A 238 -10.82 21.90 9.51
N THR A 239 -10.45 22.72 8.54
CA THR A 239 -10.60 22.41 7.12
C THR A 239 -9.55 21.43 6.61
N ASN A 240 -8.43 21.25 7.31
CA ASN A 240 -7.34 20.40 6.86
C ASN A 240 -7.45 19.02 7.48
N VAL A 241 -7.85 18.05 6.66
CA VAL A 241 -8.02 16.66 7.06
C VAL A 241 -7.46 15.74 5.99
N LEU A 242 -6.76 14.70 6.45
CA LEU A 242 -6.23 13.63 5.62
C LEU A 242 -6.72 12.29 6.17
N PRO A 243 -7.77 11.69 5.58
CA PRO A 243 -8.26 10.39 5.98
C PRO A 243 -7.29 9.29 5.53
N GLY A 244 -7.16 8.25 6.33
CA GLY A 244 -6.32 7.10 6.04
C GLY A 244 -6.83 5.84 6.71
N GLY A 245 -6.11 4.76 6.50
CA GLY A 245 -6.35 3.52 7.21
C GLY A 245 -5.46 2.39 6.73
N GLY A 246 -5.45 1.33 7.52
CA GLY A 246 -4.65 0.15 7.23
C GLY A 246 -5.05 -1.07 8.04
N PRO A 247 -4.39 -2.20 7.78
CA PRO A 247 -4.71 -3.48 8.42
C PRO A 247 -4.41 -3.51 9.92
N TYR A 248 -3.56 -2.61 10.42
CA TYR A 248 -3.16 -2.56 11.83
C TYR A 248 -3.71 -1.34 12.59
N THR A 249 -4.06 -0.27 11.87
CA THR A 249 -4.49 1.00 12.48
C THR A 249 -6.00 1.20 12.48
N GLY A 250 -6.74 0.41 11.70
CA GLY A 250 -8.13 0.74 11.38
C GLY A 250 -8.22 1.99 10.51
N SER A 251 -9.41 2.58 10.43
CA SER A 251 -9.61 3.86 9.74
C SER A 251 -9.27 5.03 10.67
N TYR A 252 -8.71 6.11 10.13
CA TYR A 252 -8.29 7.28 10.89
C TYR A 252 -8.37 8.57 10.07
N VAL A 253 -8.17 9.70 10.73
CA VAL A 253 -7.98 11.02 10.12
C VAL A 253 -6.81 11.74 10.77
N ILE A 254 -5.93 12.34 9.96
CA ILE A 254 -4.92 13.31 10.40
C ILE A 254 -5.47 14.72 10.16
N SER A 255 -5.30 15.64 11.10
CA SER A 255 -5.84 17.02 11.01
C SER A 255 -4.85 18.07 11.49
N TRP A 256 -4.89 19.28 10.92
CA TRP A 256 -4.00 20.39 11.27
C TRP A 256 -4.56 21.81 11.04
#